data_AF-A0A5T0CY93-F1
#
_entry.id   AF-A0A5T0CY93-F1
#
_cell.length_a   1.000
_cell.length_b   1.000
_cell.length_c   1.000
_cell.angle_alpha   90.00
_cell.angle_beta   90.00
_cell.angle_gamma   90.00
#
_symmetry.space_group_name_H-M   'P 1'
#
loop_
_entity.id
_entity.type
_entity.pdbx_description
1 polymer ?
#
loop_
_entity_poly.entity_id
_entity_poly.type
_entity_poly.pdbx_seq_one_letter_code
_entity_poly.pdbx_strand_id
1 'polypeptide(L)'
;NFYIKYDLREKILDELVKHFCSDEEIYANLYLNPNELKDMYEANMLIGSHSKTHPNFLKISKEQEEIELFDSFKELENFSQKIKIFSYPYGDFSPYSKELLSKNNCDFAFTSIVNSKDINKKDLKENYYTLPRYDCNIFPFGKASKG
;
A
#
# COMPACT_ATOMS: atom_id res chain seq x y z
N ASN A 1 -1.13 -11.13 -11.08
CA ASN A 1 -0.37 -12.15 -11.82
C ASN A 1 0.79 -12.62 -10.94
N PHE A 2 0.64 -13.76 -10.25
CA PHE A 2 1.57 -14.23 -9.21
C PHE A 2 2.53 -15.32 -9.69
N TYR A 3 2.45 -15.70 -10.96
CA TYR A 3 3.12 -16.89 -11.50
C TYR A 3 4.47 -16.60 -12.17
N ILE A 4 4.73 -15.35 -12.56
CA ILE A 4 5.99 -14.94 -13.18
C ILE A 4 6.98 -14.53 -12.07
N LYS A 5 8.23 -15.01 -12.16
CA LYS A 5 9.30 -14.58 -11.25
C LYS A 5 9.52 -13.06 -11.35
N TYR A 6 9.81 -12.39 -10.23
CA TYR A 6 9.91 -10.93 -10.19
C TYR A 6 10.90 -10.36 -11.21
N ASP A 7 12.07 -10.97 -11.33
CA ASP A 7 13.15 -10.65 -12.25
C ASP A 7 12.77 -10.76 -13.74
N LEU A 8 11.79 -11.62 -14.06
CA LEU A 8 11.23 -11.72 -15.42
C LEU A 8 10.01 -10.82 -15.61
N ARG A 9 9.22 -10.62 -14.54
CA ARG A 9 8.01 -9.81 -14.55
C ARG A 9 8.33 -8.36 -14.93
N GLU A 10 9.35 -7.76 -14.32
CA GLU A 10 9.75 -6.38 -14.63
C GLU A 10 10.13 -6.24 -16.10
N LYS A 11 11.00 -7.11 -16.61
CA LYS A 11 11.39 -7.10 -18.03
C LYS A 11 10.21 -7.22 -18.98
N ILE A 12 9.26 -8.11 -18.67
CA ILE A 12 8.05 -8.28 -19.48
C ILE A 12 7.19 -7.02 -19.40
N LEU A 13 7.02 -6.44 -18.22
CA LEU A 13 6.25 -5.20 -18.06
C LEU A 13 6.90 -4.05 -18.84
N ASP A 14 8.21 -3.88 -18.76
CA ASP A 14 8.93 -2.83 -19.49
C ASP A 14 8.76 -2.98 -21.01
N GLU A 15 8.85 -4.20 -21.54
CA GLU A 15 8.60 -4.48 -22.97
C GLU A 15 7.15 -4.21 -23.36
N LEU A 16 6.18 -4.58 -22.52
CA LEU A 16 4.77 -4.31 -22.76
C LEU A 16 4.47 -2.80 -22.73
N VAL A 17 4.99 -2.07 -21.75
CA VAL A 17 4.82 -0.62 -21.66
C VAL A 17 5.39 0.01 -22.92
N LYS A 18 6.65 -0.26 -23.27
CA LYS A 18 7.28 0.26 -24.51
C LYS A 18 6.52 -0.07 -25.78
N HIS A 19 5.82 -1.20 -25.84
CA HIS A 19 5.08 -1.63 -27.03
C HIS A 19 3.69 -0.99 -27.14
N PHE A 20 3.02 -0.74 -26.01
CA PHE A 20 1.61 -0.34 -26.00
C PHE A 20 1.35 1.11 -25.54
N CYS A 21 2.26 1.72 -24.78
CA CYS A 21 2.11 3.08 -24.24
C CYS A 21 3.48 3.68 -23.83
N SER A 22 3.49 4.73 -23.02
CA SER A 22 4.70 5.22 -22.36
C SER A 22 4.53 5.32 -20.84
N ASP A 23 5.65 5.37 -20.13
CA ASP A 23 5.66 5.63 -18.69
C ASP A 23 4.97 6.97 -18.37
N GLU A 24 5.22 8.00 -19.18
CA GLU A 24 4.57 9.31 -19.00
C GLU A 24 3.05 9.22 -19.14
N GLU A 25 2.53 8.46 -20.11
CA GLU A 25 1.09 8.24 -20.27
C GLU A 25 0.49 7.48 -19.09
N ILE A 26 1.18 6.45 -18.58
CA ILE A 26 0.74 5.69 -17.41
C ILE A 26 0.69 6.60 -16.18
N TYR A 27 1.78 7.34 -15.89
CA TYR A 27 1.85 8.20 -14.72
C TYR A 27 0.85 9.34 -14.78
N ALA A 28 0.65 9.95 -15.95
CA ALA A 28 -0.29 11.05 -16.12
C ALA A 28 -1.76 10.64 -15.98
N ASN A 29 -2.12 9.38 -16.30
CA ASN A 29 -3.51 8.94 -16.36
C ASN A 29 -3.94 7.97 -15.24
N LEU A 30 -3.01 7.23 -14.63
CA LEU A 30 -3.33 6.16 -13.67
C LEU A 30 -2.87 6.44 -12.24
N TYR A 31 -1.95 7.39 -12.04
CA TYR A 31 -1.40 7.72 -10.72
C TYR A 31 -1.67 9.17 -10.35
N LEU A 32 -1.73 9.41 -9.04
CA LEU A 32 -1.82 10.76 -8.51
C LEU A 32 -0.48 11.48 -8.67
N ASN A 33 -0.53 12.71 -9.18
CA ASN A 33 0.65 13.57 -9.25
C ASN A 33 0.80 14.41 -7.95
N PRO A 34 1.96 15.06 -7.74
CA PRO A 34 2.20 15.83 -6.51
C PRO A 34 1.21 16.98 -6.25
N ASN A 35 0.67 17.62 -7.29
CA ASN A 35 -0.32 18.68 -7.12
C ASN A 35 -1.67 18.11 -6.66
N GLU A 36 -2.09 16.97 -7.21
CA GLU A 36 -3.32 16.30 -6.79
C GLU A 36 -3.23 15.80 -5.34
N LEU A 37 -2.08 15.26 -4.94
CA LEU A 37 -1.84 14.89 -3.54
C LEU A 37 -1.91 16.12 -2.61
N LYS A 38 -1.39 17.26 -3.06
CA LYS A 38 -1.49 18.52 -2.32
C LYS A 38 -2.95 18.98 -2.18
N ASP A 39 -3.73 18.94 -3.27
CA ASP A 39 -5.15 19.29 -3.26
C ASP A 39 -5.93 18.39 -2.29
N MET A 40 -5.66 17.08 -2.30
CA MET A 40 -6.26 16.12 -1.35
C MET A 40 -5.90 16.46 0.10
N TYR A 41 -4.62 16.77 0.36
CA TYR A 41 -4.15 17.14 1.71
C TYR A 41 -4.80 18.45 2.19
N GLU A 42 -4.87 19.49 1.36
CA GLU A 42 -5.52 20.77 1.68
C GLU A 42 -7.04 20.60 1.89
N ALA A 43 -7.65 19.59 1.25
CA ALA A 43 -9.02 19.16 1.51
C ALA A 43 -9.20 18.31 2.78
N ASN A 44 -8.18 18.20 3.64
CA ASN A 44 -8.15 17.42 4.89
C ASN A 44 -8.24 15.90 4.70
N MET A 45 -7.86 15.37 3.54
CA MET A 45 -7.68 13.93 3.37
C MET A 45 -6.41 13.45 4.06
N LEU A 46 -6.44 12.22 4.58
CA LEU A 46 -5.27 11.53 5.11
C LEU A 46 -4.60 10.73 3.98
N ILE A 47 -3.29 10.87 3.81
CA ILE A 47 -2.52 10.21 2.76
C ILE A 47 -1.62 9.17 3.44
N GLY A 48 -2.02 7.90 3.37
CA GLY A 48 -1.28 6.79 3.97
C GLY A 48 -0.18 6.23 3.07
N SER A 49 0.81 5.55 3.68
CA SER A 49 1.83 4.81 2.94
C SER A 49 1.32 3.44 2.49
N HIS A 50 1.82 2.97 1.34
CA HIS A 50 1.50 1.67 0.76
C HIS A 50 2.74 0.94 0.20
N SER A 51 3.89 1.09 0.85
CA SER A 51 5.25 0.70 0.38
C SER A 51 5.70 1.49 -0.86
N LYS A 52 6.95 1.30 -1.28
CA LYS A 52 7.56 2.08 -2.35
C LYS A 52 7.28 1.47 -3.72
N THR A 53 7.40 0.14 -3.84
CA THR A 53 7.25 -0.60 -5.11
C THR A 53 6.12 -1.64 -5.09
N HIS A 54 5.34 -1.69 -4.01
CA HIS A 54 4.25 -2.65 -3.82
C HIS A 54 4.69 -4.14 -3.96
N PRO A 55 5.80 -4.57 -3.30
CA PRO A 55 6.20 -5.97 -3.31
C PRO A 55 5.33 -6.80 -2.37
N ASN A 56 5.24 -8.11 -2.59
CA ASN A 56 4.69 -9.00 -1.58
C ASN A 56 5.73 -9.19 -0.46
N PHE A 57 5.42 -8.71 0.75
CA PHE A 57 6.34 -8.75 1.91
C PHE A 57 6.73 -10.17 2.34
N LEU A 58 5.95 -11.20 2.01
CA LEU A 58 6.32 -12.60 2.24
C LEU A 58 7.38 -13.14 1.27
N LYS A 59 7.75 -12.38 0.23
CA LYS A 59 8.67 -12.80 -0.84
C LYS A 59 9.97 -12.01 -0.88
N ILE A 60 10.15 -11.07 0.04
CA ILE A 60 11.34 -10.21 0.13
C ILE A 60 12.04 -10.40 1.48
N SER A 61 13.29 -9.97 1.58
CA SER A 61 14.03 -10.02 2.85
C SER A 61 13.56 -8.94 3.83
N LYS A 62 13.93 -9.09 5.11
CA LYS A 62 13.67 -8.07 6.14
C LYS A 62 14.28 -6.72 5.76
N GLU A 63 15.50 -6.73 5.23
CA GLU A 63 16.23 -5.52 4.83
C GLU A 63 15.53 -4.81 3.67
N GLN A 64 15.02 -5.57 2.70
CA GLN A 64 14.23 -5.03 1.58
C GLN A 64 12.91 -4.43 2.09
N GLU A 65 12.22 -5.10 3.00
CA GLU A 65 10.99 -4.57 3.60
C GLU A 65 11.24 -3.28 4.41
N GLU A 66 12.38 -3.20 5.12
CA GLU A 66 12.77 -2.00 5.86
C GLU A 66 13.00 -0.80 4.92
N ILE A 67 13.66 -1.02 3.78
CA ILE A 67 13.85 0.00 2.73
C ILE A 67 12.50 0.43 2.14
N GLU A 68 11.64 -0.52 1.77
CA GLU A 68 10.31 -0.25 1.22
C GLU A 68 9.43 0.59 2.16
N LEU A 69 9.46 0.29 3.46
CA LEU A 69 8.74 1.04 4.47
C LEU A 69 9.34 2.44 4.69
N PHE A 70 10.65 2.52 4.88
CA PHE A 70 11.33 3.79 5.15
C PHE A 70 11.15 4.78 4.00
N ASP A 71 11.44 4.35 2.76
CA ASP A 71 11.36 5.23 1.60
C ASP A 71 9.92 5.69 1.33
N SER A 72 8.94 4.79 1.45
CA SER A 72 7.53 5.16 1.25
C SER A 72 7.01 6.15 2.28
N PHE A 73 7.49 6.09 3.53
CA PHE A 73 7.15 7.10 4.52
C PHE A 73 7.87 8.41 4.30
N LYS A 74 9.14 8.36 3.86
CA LYS A 74 9.93 9.54 3.54
C LYS A 74 9.28 10.38 2.44
N GLU A 75 8.65 9.75 1.45
CA GLU A 75 7.90 10.45 0.39
C GLU A 75 6.71 11.26 0.90
N LEU A 76 6.16 10.88 2.07
CA LEU A 76 5.01 11.53 2.67
C LEU A 76 5.38 12.60 3.70
N GLU A 77 6.67 12.80 4.01
CA GLU A 77 7.13 13.77 5.02
C GLU A 77 6.72 15.22 4.70
N ASN A 78 6.51 15.54 3.41
CA ASN A 78 6.02 16.85 2.98
C ASN A 78 4.57 17.13 3.41
N PHE A 79 3.81 16.10 3.77
CA PHE A 79 2.45 16.23 4.26
C PHE A 79 2.47 16.11 5.79
N SER A 80 2.23 17.23 6.48
CA SER A 80 2.23 17.26 7.96
C SER A 80 0.94 16.61 8.50
N GLN A 81 0.94 15.28 8.52
CA GLN A 81 -0.22 14.48 8.91
C GLN A 81 -0.20 14.20 10.41
N LYS A 82 -1.38 14.26 11.03
CA LYS A 82 -1.56 14.01 12.48
C LYS A 82 -1.36 12.55 12.88
N ILE A 83 -1.51 11.65 11.92
CA ILE A 83 -1.46 10.20 12.12
C ILE A 83 -0.72 9.60 10.94
N LYS A 84 0.21 8.69 11.21
CA LYS A 84 0.97 7.94 10.21
C LYS A 84 0.34 6.57 10.04
N ILE A 85 -0.20 6.29 8.86
CA ILE A 85 -0.89 5.03 8.58
C ILE A 85 -0.24 4.27 7.42
N PHE A 86 -0.40 2.95 7.43
CA PHE A 86 0.12 2.05 6.42
C PHE A 86 -0.93 1.04 5.91
N SER A 87 -0.88 0.70 4.63
CA SER A 87 -1.65 -0.41 4.06
C SER A 87 -0.68 -1.44 3.51
N TYR A 88 -0.84 -2.72 3.85
CA TYR A 88 0.05 -3.76 3.33
C TYR A 88 -0.22 -4.06 1.85
N PRO A 89 0.80 -4.08 0.98
CA PRO A 89 0.67 -4.61 -0.38
C PRO A 89 0.09 -6.02 -0.37
N TYR A 90 -0.91 -6.27 -1.21
CA TYR A 90 -1.66 -7.54 -1.24
C TYR A 90 -2.34 -7.93 0.10
N GLY A 91 -2.36 -7.01 1.07
CA GLY A 91 -3.01 -7.21 2.36
C GLY A 91 -2.28 -8.10 3.36
N ASP A 92 -1.10 -8.61 3.03
CA ASP A 92 -0.37 -9.56 3.86
C ASP A 92 0.93 -8.95 4.40
N PHE A 93 1.45 -9.50 5.50
CA PHE A 93 2.58 -8.94 6.23
C PHE A 93 3.55 -10.04 6.67
N SER A 94 4.83 -9.69 6.78
CA SER A 94 5.86 -10.61 7.25
C SER A 94 5.91 -10.66 8.79
N PRO A 95 6.62 -11.64 9.38
CA PRO A 95 6.90 -11.64 10.82
C PRO A 95 7.64 -10.40 11.32
N TYR A 96 8.29 -9.64 10.43
CA TYR A 96 9.08 -8.46 10.76
C TYR A 96 8.28 -7.15 10.65
N SER A 97 7.15 -7.14 9.93
CA SER A 97 6.43 -5.92 9.58
C SER A 97 6.05 -5.06 10.77
N LYS A 98 5.57 -5.67 11.86
CA LYS A 98 5.16 -4.92 13.07
C LYS A 98 6.35 -4.21 13.74
N GLU A 99 7.51 -4.86 13.78
CA GLU A 99 8.76 -4.25 14.29
C GLU A 99 9.15 -3.06 13.42
N LEU A 100 9.17 -3.25 12.10
CA LEU A 100 9.58 -2.22 11.14
C LEU A 100 8.63 -1.01 11.10
N LEU A 101 7.32 -1.24 11.21
CA LEU A 101 6.32 -0.17 11.34
C LEU A 101 6.53 0.63 12.63
N SER A 102 6.84 -0.06 13.73
CA SER A 102 7.15 0.61 15.00
C SER A 102 8.42 1.45 14.92
N LYS A 103 9.47 0.99 14.25
CA LYS A 103 10.70 1.77 14.02
C LYS A 103 10.43 3.05 13.22
N ASN A 104 9.44 3.00 12.33
CA ASN A 104 9.04 4.12 11.50
C ASN A 104 7.98 5.03 12.18
N ASN A 105 7.66 4.83 13.46
CA ASN A 105 6.62 5.56 14.20
C ASN A 105 5.26 5.54 13.48
N CYS A 106 4.90 4.41 12.86
CA CYS A 106 3.56 4.21 12.30
C CYS A 106 2.55 4.07 13.45
N ASP A 107 1.38 4.69 13.33
CA ASP A 107 0.31 4.61 14.33
C ASP A 107 -0.61 3.43 14.07
N PHE A 108 -1.02 3.21 12.82
CA PHE A 108 -1.94 2.14 12.43
C PHE A 108 -1.58 1.52 11.08
N ALA A 109 -1.80 0.22 10.94
CA ALA A 109 -1.69 -0.45 9.66
C ALA A 109 -2.86 -1.38 9.36
N PHE A 110 -3.19 -1.48 8.08
CA PHE A 110 -4.38 -2.19 7.61
C PHE A 110 -4.04 -3.39 6.72
N THR A 111 -4.71 -4.50 6.98
CA THR A 111 -4.58 -5.77 6.26
C THR A 111 -5.93 -6.17 5.65
N SER A 112 -5.90 -7.02 4.61
CA SER A 112 -7.09 -7.62 4.01
C SER A 112 -7.08 -9.15 4.07
N ILE A 113 -6.13 -9.78 4.76
CA ILE A 113 -6.09 -11.25 4.91
C ILE A 113 -6.92 -11.76 6.09
N VAL A 114 -7.16 -10.92 7.09
CA VAL A 114 -8.11 -11.21 8.16
C VAL A 114 -9.55 -10.99 7.69
N ASN A 115 -10.47 -11.81 8.19
CA ASN A 115 -11.89 -11.70 7.88
C ASN A 115 -12.38 -10.24 8.06
N SER A 116 -13.07 -9.74 7.04
CA SER A 116 -13.68 -8.41 7.07
C SER A 116 -14.63 -8.29 8.27
N LYS A 117 -14.33 -7.34 9.15
CA LYS A 117 -15.08 -7.08 10.38
C LYS A 117 -14.91 -5.64 10.81
N ASP A 118 -15.86 -5.17 11.62
CA ASP A 118 -15.74 -3.89 12.32
C ASP A 118 -14.53 -3.89 13.27
N ILE A 119 -13.86 -2.73 13.31
CA ILE A 119 -12.77 -2.45 14.24
C ILE A 119 -13.37 -2.07 15.59
N ASN A 120 -13.02 -2.82 16.64
CA ASN A 120 -13.43 -2.51 18.01
C ASN A 120 -12.26 -2.00 18.86
N LYS A 121 -12.55 -1.61 20.11
CA LYS A 121 -11.54 -1.08 21.04
C LYS A 121 -10.39 -2.04 21.34
N LYS A 122 -10.63 -3.36 21.28
CA LYS A 122 -9.59 -4.38 21.49
C LYS A 122 -8.63 -4.40 20.29
N ASP A 123 -9.17 -4.33 19.07
CA ASP A 123 -8.35 -4.27 17.86
C ASP A 123 -7.42 -3.05 17.87
N LEU A 124 -7.95 -1.88 18.25
CA LEU A 124 -7.16 -0.65 18.36
C LEU A 124 -6.04 -0.72 19.41
N LYS A 125 -6.15 -1.60 20.41
CA LYS A 125 -5.15 -1.75 21.48
C LYS A 125 -4.14 -2.86 21.19
N GLU A 126 -4.59 -3.97 20.62
CA GLU A 126 -3.79 -5.19 20.50
C GLU A 126 -3.33 -5.46 19.06
N ASN A 127 -4.07 -4.95 18.06
CA ASN A 127 -3.92 -5.28 16.64
C ASN A 127 -3.81 -4.02 15.75
N TYR A 128 -3.33 -2.90 16.29
CA TYR A 128 -3.29 -1.61 15.56
C TYR A 128 -2.41 -1.65 14.30
N TYR A 129 -1.44 -2.57 14.19
CA TYR A 129 -0.69 -2.82 12.96
C TYR A 129 -1.30 -3.85 12.01
N THR A 130 -2.46 -4.41 12.34
CA THR A 130 -3.14 -5.42 11.53
C THR A 130 -4.66 -5.22 11.62
N LEU A 131 -5.10 -3.97 11.47
CA LEU A 131 -6.52 -3.64 11.49
C LEU A 131 -7.22 -4.24 10.25
N PRO A 132 -8.36 -4.92 10.43
CA PRO A 132 -9.13 -5.47 9.34
C PRO A 132 -9.76 -4.37 8.47
N ARG A 133 -10.06 -4.71 7.23
CA ARG A 133 -10.89 -3.88 6.33
C ARG A 133 -11.92 -4.73 5.61
N TYR A 134 -12.96 -4.06 5.13
CA TYR A 134 -13.93 -4.64 4.21
C TYR A 134 -13.41 -4.56 2.77
N ASP A 135 -13.40 -5.69 2.06
CA ASP A 135 -13.24 -5.67 0.61
C ASP A 135 -14.52 -5.12 -0.02
N CYS A 136 -14.42 -4.05 -0.80
CA CYS A 136 -15.57 -3.43 -1.43
C CYS A 136 -16.35 -4.40 -2.33
N ASN A 137 -15.73 -5.47 -2.83
CA ASN A 137 -16.36 -6.50 -3.66
C ASN A 137 -17.43 -7.33 -2.92
N ILE A 138 -17.46 -7.30 -1.58
CA ILE A 138 -18.45 -8.05 -0.81
C ILE A 138 -19.79 -7.32 -0.70
N PHE A 139 -19.82 -6.01 -0.94
CA PHE A 139 -21.03 -5.21 -0.79
C PHE A 139 -21.97 -5.38 -1.99
N PRO A 140 -23.29 -5.16 -1.81
CA PRO A 140 -24.22 -5.04 -2.92
C PRO A 140 -23.70 -4.05 -3.96
N PHE A 141 -23.71 -4.45 -5.23
CA PHE A 141 -23.19 -3.68 -6.37
C PHE A 141 -21.67 -3.40 -6.36
N GLY A 142 -20.92 -3.94 -5.40
CA GLY A 142 -19.47 -3.71 -5.27
C GLY A 142 -18.61 -4.68 -6.08
N LYS A 143 -19.19 -5.76 -6.62
CA LYS A 143 -18.43 -6.76 -7.39
C LYS A 143 -17.78 -6.14 -8.63
N ALA A 144 -16.46 -6.32 -8.74
CA ALA A 144 -15.74 -6.05 -9.98
C ALA A 144 -16.41 -6.80 -11.14
N SER A 145 -16.88 -6.05 -12.14
CA SER A 145 -17.62 -6.59 -13.28
C SER A 145 -16.75 -6.79 -14.52
N LYS A 146 -15.52 -6.24 -14.53
CA LYS A 146 -14.59 -6.25 -15.66
C LYS A 146 -13.12 -6.23 -15.20
N GLY A 147 -12.71 -7.27 -14.47
CA GLY A 147 -11.30 -7.52 -14.12
C GLY A 147 -10.69 -8.59 -15.01
#